data_AF-A0A836TA62-F1
#
_entry.id   AF-A0A836TA62-F1
#
_cell.length_a   1.000
_cell.length_b   1.000
_cell.length_c   1.000
_cell.angle_alpha   90.00
_cell.angle_beta   90.00
_cell.angle_gamma   90.00
#
_symmetry.space_group_name_H-M   'P 1'
#
loop_
_entity.id
_entity.type
_entity.pdbx_description
1 polymer ?
#
loop_
_entity_poly.entity_id
_entity_poly.type
_entity_poly.pdbx_seq_one_letter_code
_entity_poly.pdbx_strand_id
1 'polypeptide(L)' 'MPIRAYKHKHSINKGKIETIKEILYEYRKTAGYIAKIQWEIFFKEGKFNKNHKIKDIPSKLSERYKQTYQYQVVSVL' A
#
# COMPACT_ATOMS: atom_id res chain seq x y z
N MET A 1 30.05 -26.81 27.79
CA MET A 1 29.65 -25.41 27.49
C MET A 1 28.30 -25.18 28.15
N PRO A 2 28.16 -24.32 29.18
CA PRO A 2 26.90 -24.19 29.89
C PRO A 2 25.87 -23.45 29.02
N ILE A 3 24.68 -24.02 28.88
CA ILE A 3 23.57 -23.40 28.14
C ILE A 3 23.01 -22.28 29.04
N ARG A 4 23.20 -21.02 28.61
CA ARG A 4 22.58 -19.85 29.25
C ARG A 4 21.29 -19.49 28.53
N ALA A 5 20.16 -19.61 29.22
CA ALA A 5 18.88 -19.09 28.77
C ALA A 5 18.67 -17.67 29.35
N TYR A 6 18.40 -16.70 28.48
CA TYR A 6 18.08 -15.33 28.88
C TYR A 6 16.59 -15.07 28.65
N LYS A 7 15.94 -14.37 29.59
CA LYS A 7 14.52 -13.99 29.46
C LYS A 7 14.41 -12.88 28.40
N HIS A 8 13.97 -13.22 27.20
CA HIS A 8 13.79 -12.24 26.11
C HIS A 8 12.60 -11.33 26.42
N LYS A 9 12.84 -10.01 26.52
CA LYS A 9 11.78 -9.02 26.67
C LYS A 9 11.17 -8.73 25.30
N HIS A 10 9.92 -9.14 25.10
CA HIS A 10 9.10 -8.76 23.96
C HIS A 10 8.62 -7.30 24.09
N SER A 11 9.53 -6.33 24.11
CA SER A 11 9.16 -4.93 23.95
C SER A 11 9.03 -4.63 22.46
N ILE A 12 7.85 -4.19 22.05
CA ILE A 12 7.61 -3.79 20.66
C ILE A 12 8.51 -2.60 20.32
N ASN A 13 9.17 -2.64 19.17
CA ASN A 13 10.02 -1.54 18.74
C ASN A 13 9.13 -0.36 18.32
N LYS A 14 9.14 0.73 19.10
CA LYS A 14 8.32 1.93 18.85
C LYS A 14 8.53 2.50 17.45
N GLY A 15 9.78 2.54 16.98
CA GLY A 15 10.12 3.01 15.63
C GLY A 15 9.47 2.15 14.55
N LYS A 16 9.43 0.82 14.71
CA LYS A 16 8.72 -0.06 13.77
C LYS A 16 7.23 0.24 13.70
N ILE A 17 6.60 0.56 14.82
CA ILE A 17 5.16 0.93 14.85
C ILE A 17 4.92 2.22 14.08
N GLU A 18 5.75 3.23 14.28
CA GLU A 18 5.65 4.50 13.56
C GLU A 18 5.80 4.30 12.06
N THR A 19 6.82 3.54 11.63
CA THR A 19 7.02 3.21 10.20
C THR A 19 5.80 2.49 9.62
N ILE A 20 5.22 1.52 10.34
CA ILE A 20 4.00 0.82 9.88
C ILE A 20 2.84 1.80 9.72
N LYS A 21 2.63 2.70 10.68
CA LYS A 21 1.56 3.70 10.63
C LYS A 21 1.72 4.63 9.43
N GLU A 22 2.93 5.11 9.17
CA GLU A 22 3.22 5.96 8.01
C GLU A 22 2.96 5.25 6.68
N ILE A 23 3.41 4.00 6.55
CA ILE A 23 3.16 3.18 5.36
C ILE A 23 1.66 2.96 5.16
N LEU A 24 0.91 2.64 6.22
CA LEU A 24 -0.53 2.45 6.15
C LEU A 24 -1.29 3.72 5.79
N TYR A 25 -0.80 4.88 6.22
CA TYR A 25 -1.37 6.17 5.85
C TYR A 25 -1.17 6.47 4.36
N GLU A 26 0.08 6.37 3.88
CA GLU A 26 0.40 6.55 2.45
C GLU A 26 -0.34 5.53 1.58
N TYR A 27 -0.48 4.29 2.05
CA TYR A 27 -1.27 3.24 1.40
C TYR A 27 -2.71 3.70 1.14
N ARG A 28 -3.45 4.07 2.19
CA ARG A 28 -4.87 4.45 2.06
C ARG A 28 -5.04 5.67 1.15
N LYS A 29 -4.13 6.64 1.28
CA LYS A 29 -4.11 7.83 0.42
C LYS A 29 -3.97 7.43 -1.05
N THR A 30 -2.97 6.62 -1.39
CA THR A 30 -2.78 6.16 -2.78
C THR A 30 -3.93 5.34 -3.32
N ALA A 31 -4.50 4.44 -2.51
CA ALA A 31 -5.67 3.64 -2.90
C ALA A 31 -6.88 4.53 -3.26
N GLY A 32 -7.12 5.58 -2.49
CA GLY A 32 -8.18 6.56 -2.79
C GLY A 32 -7.96 7.29 -4.13
N TYR A 33 -6.72 7.71 -4.42
CA TYR A 33 -6.39 8.31 -5.72
C TYR A 33 -6.60 7.35 -6.89
N ILE A 34 -6.10 6.11 -6.75
CA ILE A 34 -6.26 5.07 -7.77
C ILE A 34 -7.75 4.77 -7.99
N ALA A 35 -8.53 4.63 -6.93
CA ALA A 35 -9.97 4.36 -7.03
C ALA A 35 -10.70 5.48 -7.78
N LYS A 36 -10.39 6.75 -7.50
CA LYS A 36 -10.97 7.88 -8.24
C LYS A 36 -10.66 7.80 -9.73
N ILE A 37 -9.41 7.54 -10.10
CA ILE A 37 -9.00 7.38 -11.50
C ILE A 37 -9.74 6.19 -12.15
N GLN A 38 -9.86 5.07 -11.45
CA GLN A 38 -10.56 3.88 -11.97
C GLN A 38 -12.05 4.14 -12.18
N TRP A 39 -12.71 4.87 -11.29
CA TRP A 39 -14.08 5.31 -11.49
C TRP A 39 -14.21 6.25 -12.69
N GLU A 40 -13.32 7.22 -12.85
CA GLU A 40 -13.31 8.10 -14.03
C GLU A 40 -13.13 7.33 -15.33
N ILE A 41 -12.26 6.31 -15.35
CA ILE A 41 -12.08 5.40 -16.49
C ILE A 41 -13.36 4.60 -16.72
N PHE A 42 -13.96 4.03 -15.67
CA PHE A 42 -15.18 3.25 -15.78
C PHE A 42 -16.33 4.06 -16.38
N PHE A 43 -16.54 5.31 -15.95
CA PHE A 43 -17.59 6.16 -16.52
C PHE A 43 -17.32 6.58 -17.97
N LYS A 44 -16.06 6.57 -18.43
CA LYS A 44 -15.70 6.91 -19.81
C LYS A 44 -15.69 5.70 -20.75
N GLU A 45 -15.17 4.57 -20.30
CA GLU A 45 -14.89 3.39 -21.11
C GLU A 45 -15.82 2.20 -20.80
N GLY A 46 -16.63 2.29 -19.75
CA GLY A 46 -17.55 1.23 -19.30
C GLY A 46 -16.88 0.07 -18.56
N LYS A 47 -15.58 0.17 -18.24
CA LYS A 47 -14.83 -0.89 -17.54
C LYS A 47 -13.66 -0.33 -16.73
N PHE A 48 -13.26 -1.06 -15.70
CA PHE A 48 -12.02 -0.78 -14.97
C PHE A 48 -10.79 -1.24 -15.76
N ASN A 49 -9.65 -0.58 -15.54
CA ASN A 49 -8.40 -0.88 -16.22
C ASN A 49 -7.25 -1.06 -15.23
N LYS A 50 -6.99 -2.32 -14.87
CA LYS A 50 -5.89 -2.73 -13.98
C LYS A 50 -4.48 -2.47 -14.51
N ASN A 51 -4.34 -2.18 -15.80
CA ASN A 51 -3.05 -1.90 -16.46
C ASN A 51 -2.90 -0.42 -16.84
N HIS A 52 -3.83 0.44 -16.40
CA HIS A 52 -3.74 1.88 -16.63
C HIS A 52 -2.43 2.43 -16.03
N LYS A 53 -1.77 3.35 -16.73
CA LYS A 53 -0.50 3.92 -16.27
C LYS A 53 -0.76 4.86 -15.09
N ILE A 54 -0.30 4.46 -13.90
CA ILE A 54 -0.45 5.21 -12.64
C ILE A 54 0.86 5.87 -12.17
N LYS A 55 1.85 6.00 -13.07
CA LYS A 55 3.18 6.51 -12.73
C LYS A 55 3.15 7.93 -12.16
N ASP A 56 2.20 8.73 -12.63
CA ASP A 56 2.09 10.15 -12.30
C ASP A 56 1.49 10.41 -10.91
N ILE A 57 1.04 9.37 -10.19
CA ILE A 57 0.49 9.55 -8.84
C ILE A 57 1.63 9.93 -7.88
N PRO A 58 1.61 11.14 -7.29
CA PRO A 58 2.63 11.57 -6.34
C PRO A 58 2.47 10.76 -5.06
N SER A 59 3.41 9.85 -4.81
CA SER A 59 3.41 8.99 -3.63
C SER A 59 4.84 8.61 -3.27
N LYS A 60 5.06 8.46 -1.96
CA LYS A 60 6.32 7.95 -1.39
C LYS A 60 6.53 6.45 -1.63
N LEU A 61 5.54 5.75 -2.17
CA LEU A 61 5.57 4.32 -2.43
C LEU A 61 6.26 4.03 -3.77
N SER A 62 6.99 2.92 -3.84
CA SER A 62 7.68 2.53 -5.08
C SER A 62 6.69 2.21 -6.20
N GLU A 63 7.13 2.32 -7.46
CA GLU A 63 6.28 2.02 -8.62
C GLU A 63 5.68 0.61 -8.57
N ARG A 64 6.48 -0.38 -8.14
CA ARG A 64 6.00 -1.76 -7.97
C ARG A 64 4.85 -1.85 -6.97
N TYR A 65 4.95 -1.13 -5.84
CA TYR A 65 3.86 -1.10 -4.86
C TYR A 65 2.61 -0.44 -5.43
N LYS A 66 2.75 0.69 -6.12
CA LYS A 66 1.62 1.36 -6.79
C LYS A 66 0.89 0.39 -7.74
N GLN A 67 1.64 -0.36 -8.56
CA GLN A 67 1.08 -1.32 -9.51
C GLN A 67 0.30 -2.43 -8.79
N THR A 68 0.88 -3.03 -7.75
CA THR A 68 0.19 -4.04 -6.92
C THR A 68 -1.11 -3.48 -6.34
N TYR A 69 -1.11 -2.22 -5.87
CA TYR A 69 -2.30 -1.60 -5.29
C TYR A 69 -3.39 -1.35 -6.32
N GLN A 70 -3.04 -1.00 -7.55
CA GLN A 70 -4.03 -0.89 -8.62
C GLN A 70 -4.72 -2.22 -8.90
N TYR A 71 -3.99 -3.34 -8.91
CA TYR A 71 -4.62 -4.65 -9.03
C TYR A 71 -5.60 -4.92 -7.87
N GLN A 72 -5.21 -4.59 -6.64
CA GLN A 72 -6.06 -4.78 -5.46
C GLN A 72 -7.32 -3.90 -5.51
N VAL A 73 -7.17 -2.61 -5.82
CA VAL A 73 -8.30 -1.67 -5.92
C VAL A 73 -9.27 -2.12 -7.00
N VAL A 74 -8.77 -2.45 -8.20
CA VAL A 74 -9.62 -2.90 -9.32
C VAL A 74 -10.29 -4.24 -9.03
N SER A 75 -9.71 -5.10 -8.18
CA SER A 75 -10.36 -6.37 -7.81
C SER A 75 -11.48 -6.22 -6.78
N VAL A 76 -11.54 -5.09 -6.07
CA VAL A 76 -12.54 -4.80 -5.02
C VAL A 76 -13.68 -3.94 -5.55
N LEU A 77 -13.40 -3.06 -6.53
CA LEU A 77 -14.37 -2.23 -7.23
C LEU A 77 -15.18 -3.03 -8.25
#